data_AF-A0A9I9EIC2-F1
#
_entry.id   AF-A0A9I9EIC2-F1
#
_cell.length_a   1.000
_cell.length_b   1.000
_cell.length_c   1.000
_cell.angle_alpha   90.00
_cell.angle_beta   90.00
_cell.angle_gamma   90.00
#
_symmetry.space_group_name_H-M   'P 1'
#
loop_
_entity.id
_entity.type
_entity.pdbx_description
1 polymer ?
#
loop_
_entity_poly.entity_id
_entity_poly.type
_entity_poly.pdbx_seq_one_letter_code
_entity_poly.pdbx_strand_id
1 'polypeptide(L)' 'MKLRNKFSLEYREGVTQFLEFAKFHVDAYRRIRCPYKRCMNLSWNSLEGVERHQLTIGISPYYT' A
#
# COMPACT_ATOMS: atom_id res chain seq x y z
N MET A 1 18.50 -0.44 4.06
CA MET A 1 17.94 -1.68 3.48
C MET A 1 17.54 -1.40 2.02
N LYS A 2 18.29 -1.88 1.03
CA LYS A 2 17.87 -1.79 -0.39
C LYS A 2 16.67 -2.73 -0.55
N LEU A 3 15.46 -2.19 -0.78
CA LEU A 3 14.26 -2.96 -1.10
C LEU A 3 14.56 -3.81 -2.35
N ARG A 4 15.03 -5.04 -2.13
CA ARG A 4 15.31 -6.01 -3.18
C ARG A 4 13.96 -6.47 -3.70
N ASN A 5 13.72 -6.05 -4.94
CA ASN A 5 12.73 -6.56 -5.88
C ASN A 5 11.24 -6.29 -5.55
N LYS A 6 10.78 -5.06 -5.85
CA LYS A 6 9.35 -4.69 -5.87
C LYS A 6 8.52 -5.53 -6.86
N PHE A 7 9.17 -6.30 -7.73
CA PHE A 7 8.56 -7.21 -8.70
C PHE A 7 8.68 -8.68 -8.30
N SER A 8 9.18 -8.98 -7.09
CA SER A 8 9.15 -10.35 -6.59
C SER A 8 7.71 -10.81 -6.42
N LEU A 9 7.48 -12.10 -6.60
CA LEU A 9 6.16 -12.70 -6.43
C LEU A 9 5.67 -12.50 -4.99
N GLU A 10 6.55 -12.72 -4.02
CA GLU A 10 6.26 -12.62 -2.59
C GLU A 10 5.83 -11.20 -2.22
N TYR A 11 6.47 -10.18 -2.81
CA TYR A 11 6.07 -8.79 -2.57
C TYR A 11 4.67 -8.52 -3.12
N ARG A 12 4.37 -8.97 -4.35
CA ARG A 12 3.04 -8.80 -4.96
C ARG A 12 1.96 -9.52 -4.17
N GLU A 13 2.22 -10.74 -3.71
CA GLU A 13 1.30 -11.50 -2.86
C GLU A 13 1.02 -10.79 -1.54
N GLY A 14 2.04 -10.23 -0.89
CA GLY A 14 1.86 -9.41 0.31
C GLY A 14 1.00 -8.16 0.08
N VAL A 15 1.16 -7.49 -1.07
CA VAL A 15 0.29 -6.36 -1.46
C VAL A 15 -1.16 -6.81 -1.64
N THR A 16 -1.38 -7.92 -2.35
CA THR A 16 -2.72 -8.47 -2.56
C THR A 16 -3.39 -8.83 -1.24
N GLN A 17 -2.69 -9.53 -0.34
CA GLN A 17 -3.21 -9.89 0.98
C GLN A 17 -3.57 -8.64 1.81
N PHE A 18 -2.73 -7.61 1.77
CA PHE A 18 -3.02 -6.34 2.43
C PHE A 18 -4.29 -5.68 1.88
N LEU A 19 -4.44 -5.59 0.56
CA LEU A 19 -5.62 -4.99 -0.06
C LEU A 19 -6.90 -5.78 0.21
N GLU A 20 -6.81 -7.11 0.21
CA GLU A 20 -7.90 -8.01 0.56
C GLU A 20 -8.39 -7.82 2.01
N PHE A 21 -7.48 -7.55 2.94
CA PHE A 21 -7.84 -7.14 4.29
C PHE A 21 -8.41 -5.71 4.32
N ALA A 22 -7.71 -4.76 3.69
CA ALA A 22 -8.03 -3.34 3.77
C ALA A 22 -9.39 -2.98 3.15
N LYS A 23 -9.91 -3.76 2.19
CA LYS A 23 -11.23 -3.53 1.58
C LYS A 23 -12.38 -3.57 2.58
N PHE A 24 -12.20 -4.26 3.71
CA PHE A 24 -13.19 -4.31 4.80
C PHE A 24 -13.12 -3.10 5.74
N HIS A 25 -12.09 -2.26 5.61
CA HIS A 25 -11.81 -1.11 6.49
C HIS A 25 -11.81 0.22 5.72
N VAL A 26 -12.64 0.31 4.68
CA VAL A 26 -12.78 1.54 3.87
C VAL A 26 -13.71 2.56 4.51
N ASP A 27 -13.51 3.83 4.18
CA ASP A 27 -14.45 4.91 4.50
C ASP A 27 -15.73 4.85 3.64
N ALA A 28 -16.66 5.78 3.88
CA ALA A 28 -17.90 5.92 3.09
C ALA A 28 -17.67 6.16 1.59
N TYR A 29 -16.45 6.52 1.19
CA TYR A 29 -16.04 6.77 -0.20
C TYR A 29 -15.18 5.65 -0.77
N ARG A 30 -15.13 4.48 -0.11
CA ARG A 30 -14.33 3.31 -0.51
C ARG A 30 -12.81 3.58 -0.54
N ARG A 31 -12.33 4.44 0.35
CA ARG A 31 -10.91 4.80 0.49
C ARG A 31 -10.34 4.22 1.77
N ILE A 32 -9.03 3.97 1.77
CA ILE A 32 -8.27 3.63 2.97
C ILE A 32 -7.21 4.70 3.22
N ARG A 33 -6.72 4.76 4.47
CA ARG A 33 -5.51 5.52 4.76
C ARG A 33 -4.33 4.84 4.11
N CYS A 34 -3.57 5.60 3.34
CA CYS A 34 -2.48 5.07 2.54
C CYS A 34 -1.20 4.94 3.38
N PRO A 35 -0.69 3.73 3.62
CA PRO A 35 0.47 3.51 4.51
C PRO A 35 1.81 3.90 3.87
N TYR A 36 1.85 4.27 2.58
CA TYR A 36 3.13 4.42 1.87
C TYR A 36 3.85 5.74 2.16
N LYS A 37 5.14 5.72 1.78
CA LYS A 37 6.16 6.73 2.11
C LYS A 37 5.78 8.19 1.82
N ARG A 38 5.05 8.45 0.74
CA ARG A 38 4.57 9.81 0.41
C ARG A 38 3.30 10.22 1.14
N CYS A 39 2.55 9.24 1.65
CA CYS A 39 1.24 9.44 2.24
C CYS A 39 1.27 9.45 3.77
N MET A 40 2.24 8.76 4.38
CA MET A 40 2.50 8.72 5.84
C MET A 40 1.25 8.41 6.68
N ASN A 41 0.33 7.59 6.17
CA ASN A 41 -0.95 7.33 6.82
C ASN A 41 -1.79 8.61 7.06
N LEU A 42 -1.54 9.69 6.32
CA LEU A 42 -2.21 10.99 6.40
C LEU A 42 -3.20 11.23 5.25
N SER A 43 -3.02 10.54 4.12
CA SER A 43 -3.89 10.70 2.95
C SER A 43 -4.83 9.50 2.76
N TRP A 44 -6.06 9.82 2.34
CA TRP A 44 -7.05 8.84 1.92
C TRP A 44 -6.88 8.57 0.43
N ASN A 45 -6.81 7.30 0.05
CA ASN A 45 -6.72 6.88 -1.34
C ASN A 45 -7.64 5.70 -1.61
N SER A 46 -8.08 5.54 -2.86
CA SER A 46 -8.75 4.32 -3.29
C SER A 46 -7.80 3.12 -3.16
N LEU A 47 -8.35 1.92 -3.06
CA LEU A 47 -7.56 0.67 -3.05
C LEU A 47 -6.65 0.57 -4.28
N GLU A 48 -7.16 0.93 -5.46
CA GLU A 48 -6.38 0.98 -6.71
C GLU A 48 -5.24 2.03 -6.63
N GLY A 49 -5.52 3.22 -6.07
CA GLY A 49 -4.50 4.25 -5.90
C GLY A 49 -3.40 3.82 -4.93
N VAL A 50 -3.77 3.08 -3.89
CA VAL A 50 -2.86 2.46 -2.92
C VAL A 50 -1.97 1.41 -3.61
N GLU A 51 -2.56 0.47 -4.34
CA GLU A 51 -1.82 -0.54 -5.12
C GLU A 51 -0.82 0.10 -6.09
N ARG A 52 -1.27 1.10 -6.85
CA ARG A 52 -0.44 1.83 -7.82
C ARG A 52 0.72 2.56 -7.14
N HIS A 53 0.47 3.22 -6.00
CA HIS A 53 1.54 3.86 -5.22
C HIS A 53 2.56 2.84 -4.69
N GLN A 54 2.12 1.64 -4.33
CA GLN A 54 3.03 0.62 -3.83
C GLN A 54 3.95 0.04 -4.91
N LEU A 55 3.41 -0.19 -6.11
CA LEU A 55 4.18 -0.71 -7.25
C LEU A 55 5.16 0.32 -7.82
N THR A 56 4.82 1.61 -7.76
CA THR A 56 5.65 2.69 -8.32
C THR A 56 6.64 3.29 -7.31
N ILE A 57 6.19 3.59 -6.09
CA ILE A 57 6.98 4.33 -5.07
C ILE A 57 7.63 3.36 -4.08
N GLY A 58 6.93 2.30 -3.67
CA GLY A 58 7.37 1.33 -2.64
C GLY A 58 7.03 1.75 -1.21
N ILE A 59 7.30 0.85 -0.24
CA ILE A 59 7.04 1.07 1.20
C ILE A 59 8.07 2.03 1.80
N SER A 60 7.65 2.83 2.79
CA SER A 60 8.60 3.62 3.58
C SER A 60 9.54 2.70 4.36
N PRO A 61 10.87 2.89 4.29
CA PRO A 61 11.81 2.21 5.18
C PRO A 61 11.67 2.68 6.64
N TYR A 62 10.86 3.72 6.91
CA TYR A 62 10.54 4.21 8.26
C TYR A 62 9.16 3.75 8.74
N TYR A 63 8.49 2.85 8.01
CA TYR A 63 7.27 2.21 8.51
C TYR A 63 7.72 1.02 9.37
N THR A 64 7.92 1.29 10.66
CA THR A 64 8.15 0.30 11.72
C THR A 64 6.91 0.19 12.58
#